data_AF-A0A1D1VEY3-F1
#
_entry.id   AF-A0A1D1VEY3-F1
#
_cell.length_a   1.000
_cell.length_b   1.000
_cell.length_c   1.000
_cell.angle_alpha   90.00
_cell.angle_beta   90.00
_cell.angle_gamma   90.00
#
_symmetry.space_group_name_H-M   'P 1'
#
loop_
_entity.id
_entity.type
_entity.pdbx_description
1 polymer ?
#
loop_
_entity_poly.entity_id
_entity_poly.type
_entity_poly.pdbx_seq_one_letter_code
_entity_poly.pdbx_strand_id
1 'polypeptide(L)'
;MDIRRNGVISMVVIVSLCHLLFASADDDNKVSHIPTLCEVCRVFVYEMDKKMAETYSKQTLDLSSKPFSPDARKVDFSRSELRLLTVLETACEEVSDYAVQDKDGMQRYAKQPSETLSTLQGLRGRGVKVDIGMPWEVVEKQPNKEIASLKRQCEALAEEYEDDLSAWYFQHQEEPLVDYFCRNTVLKGKDQTCLALPWQPLGLPYSDGSGGPKKETGPKKRVEL
;
A
#
# COMPACT_ATOMS: atom_id res chain seq x y z
N MET A 1 13.90 56.51 -20.14
CA MET A 1 13.03 55.38 -19.74
C MET A 1 13.84 54.09 -19.77
N ASP A 2 15.04 54.11 -19.18
CA ASP A 2 16.08 53.09 -19.48
C ASP A 2 16.42 52.22 -18.26
N ILE A 3 16.12 52.68 -17.05
CA ILE A 3 16.32 51.93 -15.80
C ILE A 3 15.35 50.75 -15.66
N ARG A 4 14.07 50.91 -16.06
CA ARG A 4 13.11 49.79 -16.03
C ARG A 4 13.40 48.73 -17.08
N ARG A 5 13.95 49.12 -18.24
CA ARG A 5 14.30 48.18 -19.32
C ARG A 5 15.54 47.34 -18.96
N ASN A 6 16.54 47.96 -18.33
CA ASN A 6 17.74 47.25 -17.88
C ASN A 6 17.47 46.31 -16.70
N GLY A 7 16.53 46.65 -15.80
CA GLY A 7 16.11 45.77 -14.71
C GLY A 7 15.37 44.51 -15.18
N VAL A 8 14.52 44.64 -16.20
CA VAL A 8 13.78 43.50 -16.78
C VAL A 8 14.73 42.57 -17.56
N ILE A 9 15.67 43.12 -18.32
CA ILE A 9 16.68 42.32 -19.04
C ILE A 9 17.56 41.55 -18.04
N SER A 10 17.99 42.19 -16.95
CA SER A 10 18.78 41.54 -15.90
C SER A 10 18.03 40.39 -15.23
N MET A 11 16.74 40.57 -14.90
CA MET A 11 15.91 39.49 -14.34
C MET A 11 15.72 38.31 -15.31
N VAL A 12 15.46 38.59 -16.59
CA VAL A 12 15.28 37.53 -17.60
C VAL A 12 16.57 36.74 -17.80
N VAL A 13 17.74 37.41 -17.79
CA VAL A 13 19.04 36.74 -17.89
C VAL A 13 19.33 35.89 -16.66
N ILE A 14 18.99 36.35 -15.45
CA ILE A 14 19.17 35.57 -14.21
C ILE A 14 18.25 34.34 -14.20
N VAL A 15 16.98 34.49 -14.59
CA VAL A 15 16.03 33.36 -14.67
C VAL A 15 16.46 32.36 -15.74
N SER A 16 16.92 32.85 -16.90
CA SER A 16 17.42 31.99 -17.99
C SER A 16 18.76 31.32 -17.65
N LEU A 17 19.66 31.98 -16.91
CA LEU A 17 20.87 31.36 -16.37
C LEU A 17 20.52 30.36 -15.26
N CYS A 18 19.50 30.63 -14.44
CA CYS A 18 19.02 29.68 -13.43
C CYS A 18 18.52 28.40 -14.11
N HIS A 19 17.73 28.53 -15.18
CA HIS A 19 17.27 27.37 -15.96
C HIS A 19 18.42 26.55 -16.56
N LEU A 20 19.52 27.19 -16.93
CA LEU A 20 20.71 26.50 -17.45
C LEU A 20 21.59 25.90 -16.34
N LEU A 21 21.62 26.49 -15.14
CA LEU A 21 22.36 25.97 -13.99
C LEU A 21 21.65 24.80 -13.29
N PHE A 22 20.32 24.68 -13.43
CA PHE A 22 19.57 23.50 -12.96
C PHE A 22 19.59 22.30 -13.92
N ALA A 23 20.27 22.43 -15.08
CA ALA A 23 20.33 21.40 -16.11
C ALA A 23 21.70 20.71 -16.17
N SER A 24 22.20 20.19 -15.04
CA SER A 24 23.17 19.07 -15.05
C SER A 24 23.46 18.55 -13.64
N ALA A 25 22.86 17.41 -13.31
CA ALA A 25 23.42 16.42 -12.39
C ALA A 25 22.83 15.05 -12.76
N ASP A 26 23.33 14.48 -13.87
CA ASP A 26 23.23 13.05 -14.12
C ASP A 26 24.28 12.36 -13.24
N ASP A 27 23.83 11.81 -12.12
CA ASP A 27 24.65 11.04 -11.17
C ASP A 27 24.01 9.64 -11.07
N ASP A 28 24.69 8.63 -11.62
CA ASP A 28 24.38 7.18 -11.59
C ASP A 28 22.92 6.80 -11.27
N ASN A 29 22.01 7.06 -12.21
CA ASN A 29 20.56 6.94 -12.04
C ASN A 29 20.09 5.47 -12.04
N LYS A 30 20.27 4.76 -10.91
CA LYS A 30 19.31 3.72 -10.51
C LYS A 30 18.03 4.47 -10.14
N VAL A 31 17.24 4.86 -11.16
CA VAL A 31 16.00 5.64 -11.01
C VAL A 31 15.19 4.98 -9.91
N SER A 32 15.14 5.64 -8.75
CA SER A 32 14.30 5.17 -7.65
C SER A 32 12.87 5.34 -8.14
N HIS A 33 12.22 4.23 -8.47
CA HIS A 33 10.84 4.24 -8.92
C HIS A 33 10.00 4.87 -7.80
N ILE A 34 9.35 5.99 -8.10
CA ILE A 34 8.44 6.65 -7.19
C ILE A 34 7.08 6.00 -7.40
N PRO A 35 6.49 5.35 -6.38
CA PRO A 35 5.18 4.73 -6.51
C PRO A 35 4.15 5.75 -6.98
N THR A 36 3.32 5.35 -7.93
CA THR A 36 2.24 6.19 -8.42
C THR A 36 1.13 6.29 -7.38
N LEU A 37 0.37 7.39 -7.40
CA LEU A 37 -0.80 7.54 -6.52
C LEU A 37 -1.79 6.36 -6.64
N CYS A 38 -1.90 5.79 -7.85
CA CYS A 38 -2.73 4.61 -8.10
C CYS A 38 -2.22 3.40 -7.29
N GLU A 39 -0.93 3.08 -7.42
CA GLU A 39 -0.31 1.96 -6.70
C GLU A 39 -0.39 2.14 -5.19
N VAL A 40 -0.12 3.35 -4.68
CA VAL A 40 -0.23 3.67 -3.25
C VAL A 40 -1.66 3.44 -2.78
N CYS A 41 -2.66 3.98 -3.48
CA CYS A 41 -4.06 3.83 -3.09
C CYS A 41 -4.49 2.35 -3.10
N ARG A 42 -4.03 1.58 -4.09
CA ARG A 42 -4.33 0.16 -4.20
C ARG A 42 -3.75 -0.65 -3.02
N VAL A 43 -2.50 -0.37 -2.62
CA VAL A 43 -1.88 -1.01 -1.46
C VAL A 43 -2.60 -0.61 -0.17
N PHE A 44 -2.87 0.68 0.00
CA PHE A 44 -3.53 1.23 1.18
C PHE A 44 -4.90 0.57 1.42
N VAL A 45 -5.76 0.56 0.40
CA VAL A 45 -7.10 -0.05 0.50
C VAL A 45 -7.02 -1.54 0.81
N TYR A 46 -6.07 -2.26 0.21
CA TYR A 46 -5.87 -3.68 0.51
C TYR A 46 -5.51 -3.92 1.98
N GLU A 47 -4.55 -3.16 2.53
CA GLU A 47 -4.16 -3.30 3.94
C GLU A 47 -5.28 -2.88 4.88
N MET A 48 -6.01 -1.81 4.54
CA MET A 48 -7.16 -1.34 5.31
C MET A 48 -8.27 -2.40 5.35
N ASP A 49 -8.68 -2.97 4.21
CA ASP A 49 -9.68 -4.04 4.14
C ASP A 49 -9.24 -5.28 4.92
N LYS A 50 -7.96 -5.66 4.80
CA LYS A 50 -7.37 -6.77 5.57
C LYS A 50 -7.47 -6.51 7.08
N LYS A 51 -7.07 -5.33 7.54
CA LYS A 51 -7.13 -4.95 8.97
C LYS A 51 -8.56 -4.83 9.47
N MET A 52 -9.49 -4.37 8.64
CA MET A 52 -10.91 -4.38 8.99
C MET A 52 -11.44 -5.79 9.19
N ALA A 53 -11.06 -6.74 8.33
CA ALA A 53 -11.45 -8.13 8.49
C ALA A 53 -10.84 -8.77 9.75
N GLU A 54 -9.56 -8.49 10.06
CA GLU A 54 -8.86 -9.01 11.25
C GLU A 54 -9.40 -8.46 12.57
N THR A 55 -9.79 -7.18 12.60
CA THR A 55 -10.23 -6.49 13.83
C THR A 55 -11.73 -6.62 14.11
N TYR A 56 -12.47 -7.38 13.30
CA TYR A 56 -13.91 -7.55 13.52
C TYR A 56 -14.18 -8.24 14.86
N SER A 57 -14.86 -7.53 15.75
CA SER A 57 -15.25 -8.02 17.08
C SER A 57 -16.67 -7.62 17.43
N LYS A 58 -17.41 -8.52 18.08
CA LYS A 58 -18.76 -8.27 18.61
C LYS A 58 -18.76 -7.64 20.01
N GLN A 59 -17.59 -7.24 20.52
CA GLN A 59 -17.48 -6.60 21.83
C GLN A 59 -18.17 -5.23 21.81
N THR A 60 -18.78 -4.87 22.93
CA THR A 60 -19.38 -3.55 23.13
C THR A 60 -18.48 -2.72 24.03
N LEU A 61 -18.27 -1.46 23.64
CA LEU A 61 -17.57 -0.46 24.41
C LEU A 61 -18.57 0.29 25.29
N ASP A 62 -18.20 0.50 26.55
CA ASP A 62 -18.93 1.38 27.47
C ASP A 62 -18.30 2.78 27.41
N LEU A 63 -19.04 3.75 26.85
CA LEU A 63 -18.59 5.13 26.72
C LEU A 63 -18.93 5.99 27.95
N SER A 64 -19.40 5.39 29.06
CA SER A 64 -19.75 6.15 30.25
C SER A 64 -18.50 6.69 30.97
N SER A 65 -18.58 7.94 31.40
CA SER A 65 -17.52 8.60 32.18
C SER A 65 -17.39 8.05 33.60
N LYS A 66 -18.29 7.16 34.03
CA LYS A 66 -18.29 6.49 35.34
C LYS A 66 -18.36 4.98 35.13
N PRO A 67 -17.38 4.21 35.64
CA PRO A 67 -17.45 2.75 35.59
C PRO A 67 -18.79 2.26 36.17
N PHE A 68 -19.49 1.39 35.45
CA PHE A 68 -20.74 0.74 35.87
C PHE A 68 -21.97 1.67 36.00
N SER A 69 -22.07 2.72 35.18
CA SER A 69 -23.32 3.48 35.09
C SER A 69 -24.41 2.66 34.38
N PRO A 70 -25.62 2.52 34.96
CA PRO A 70 -26.74 1.85 34.30
C PRO A 70 -27.22 2.57 33.03
N ASP A 71 -26.86 3.84 32.86
CA ASP A 71 -27.20 4.68 31.69
C ASP A 71 -26.07 4.75 30.65
N ALA A 72 -25.10 3.83 30.73
CA ALA A 72 -23.98 3.75 29.80
C ALA A 72 -24.45 3.58 28.34
N ARG A 73 -24.09 4.53 27.47
CA ARG A 73 -24.22 4.35 26.02
C ARG A 73 -23.23 3.28 25.59
N LYS A 74 -23.75 2.13 25.20
CA LYS A 74 -22.98 1.01 24.64
C LYS A 74 -22.88 1.18 23.14
N VAL A 75 -21.67 1.10 22.61
CA VAL A 75 -21.42 1.12 21.15
C VAL A 75 -20.69 -0.16 20.77
N ASP A 76 -21.06 -0.76 19.66
CA ASP A 76 -20.34 -1.92 19.13
C ASP A 76 -18.93 -1.50 18.71
N PHE A 77 -17.90 -2.23 19.15
CA PHE A 77 -16.51 -1.96 18.77
C PHE A 77 -16.35 -1.93 17.25
N SER A 78 -17.05 -2.83 16.54
CA SER A 78 -17.09 -2.89 15.07
C SER A 78 -17.60 -1.62 14.40
N ARG A 79 -18.36 -0.77 15.09
CA ARG A 79 -18.86 0.52 14.60
C ARG A 79 -18.25 1.71 15.34
N SER A 80 -17.25 1.48 16.18
CA SER A 80 -16.59 2.54 16.93
C SER A 80 -15.56 3.28 16.07
N GLU A 81 -15.43 4.58 16.29
CA GLU A 81 -14.37 5.43 15.74
C GLU A 81 -12.98 4.96 16.18
N LEU A 82 -12.87 4.46 17.42
CA LEU A 82 -11.64 3.88 17.94
C LEU A 82 -11.10 2.75 17.05
N ARG A 83 -11.97 1.86 16.55
CA ARG A 83 -11.55 0.80 15.61
C ARG A 83 -11.04 1.38 14.30
N LEU A 84 -11.70 2.41 13.76
CA LEU A 84 -11.27 3.05 12.53
C LEU A 84 -9.87 3.66 12.69
N LEU A 85 -9.62 4.41 13.76
CA LEU A 85 -8.31 4.99 14.06
C LEU A 85 -7.22 3.92 14.15
N THR A 86 -7.47 2.83 14.89
CA THR A 86 -6.51 1.71 14.97
C THR A 86 -6.24 1.07 13.60
N VAL A 87 -7.27 0.91 12.77
CA VAL A 87 -7.12 0.36 11.42
C VAL A 87 -6.29 1.30 10.54
N LEU A 88 -6.54 2.61 10.57
CA LEU A 88 -5.80 3.60 9.78
C LEU A 88 -4.32 3.65 10.16
N GLU A 89 -4.02 3.63 11.46
CA GLU A 89 -2.63 3.59 11.97
C GLU A 89 -1.91 2.31 11.54
N THR A 90 -2.54 1.15 11.71
CA THR A 90 -1.89 -0.16 11.48
C THR A 90 -1.83 -0.58 10.01
N ALA A 91 -2.70 -0.05 9.14
CA ALA A 91 -2.71 -0.38 7.72
C ALA A 91 -1.40 0.03 7.02
N CYS A 92 -0.89 1.24 7.30
CA CYS A 92 0.35 1.73 6.68
C CYS A 92 1.61 1.14 7.33
N GLU A 93 1.55 0.64 8.57
CA GLU A 93 2.68 -0.06 9.19
C GLU A 93 3.07 -1.32 8.40
N GLU A 94 2.08 -2.09 7.96
CA GLU A 94 2.24 -3.33 7.18
C GLU A 94 2.85 -3.11 5.79
N VAL A 95 2.85 -1.86 5.29
CA VAL A 95 3.53 -1.52 4.03
C VAL A 95 5.04 -1.76 4.14
N SER A 96 5.59 -1.75 5.35
CA SER A 96 7.01 -2.04 5.61
C SER A 96 7.41 -3.46 5.22
N ASP A 97 6.46 -4.40 5.17
CA ASP A 97 6.71 -5.82 4.87
C ASP A 97 6.73 -6.13 3.37
N TYR A 98 6.51 -5.12 2.54
CA TYR A 98 6.56 -5.25 1.09
C TYR A 98 8.00 -5.22 0.57
N ALA A 99 8.22 -5.96 -0.52
CA ALA A 99 9.43 -5.92 -1.31
C ALA A 99 9.10 -5.61 -2.77
N VAL A 100 10.06 -4.97 -3.44
CA VAL A 100 10.05 -4.71 -4.88
C VAL A 100 10.64 -5.92 -5.61
N GLN A 101 9.84 -6.53 -6.47
CA GLN A 101 10.19 -7.66 -7.33
C GLN A 101 10.55 -7.19 -8.74
N ASP A 102 11.22 -8.03 -9.52
CA ASP A 102 11.52 -7.76 -10.93
C ASP A 102 10.30 -8.05 -11.83
N LYS A 103 9.21 -7.29 -11.58
CA LYS A 103 7.95 -7.33 -12.31
C LYS A 103 7.47 -5.91 -12.56
N ASP A 104 6.51 -5.74 -13.46
CA ASP A 104 5.94 -4.44 -13.80
C ASP A 104 4.65 -4.12 -13.07
N GLY A 105 4.43 -2.82 -12.86
CA GLY A 105 3.26 -2.25 -12.21
C GLY A 105 3.00 -2.86 -10.83
N MET A 106 1.73 -3.11 -10.52
CA MET A 106 1.30 -3.57 -9.20
C MET A 106 1.94 -4.90 -8.77
N GLN A 107 2.28 -5.79 -9.72
CA GLN A 107 2.90 -7.09 -9.44
C GLN A 107 4.33 -6.98 -8.89
N ARG A 108 4.94 -5.80 -8.97
CA ARG A 108 6.22 -5.46 -8.35
C ARG A 108 6.15 -5.51 -6.83
N TYR A 109 4.99 -5.20 -6.24
CA TYR A 109 4.82 -5.16 -4.79
C TYR A 109 4.31 -6.51 -4.26
N ALA A 110 5.14 -7.19 -3.47
CA ALA A 110 4.78 -8.44 -2.81
C ALA A 110 5.33 -8.51 -1.38
N LYS A 111 4.53 -9.07 -0.46
CA LYS A 111 4.91 -9.42 0.92
C LYS A 111 5.68 -10.73 0.92
N GLN A 112 6.96 -10.69 0.53
CA GLN A 112 7.91 -11.80 0.67
C GLN A 112 9.35 -11.25 0.72
N PRO A 113 10.30 -11.97 1.36
CA PRO A 113 11.71 -11.68 1.16
C PRO A 113 12.03 -11.65 -0.34
N SER A 114 12.73 -10.63 -0.82
CA SER A 114 13.07 -10.50 -2.25
C SER A 114 13.80 -11.75 -2.74
N GLU A 115 13.64 -12.15 -4.01
CA GLU A 115 14.38 -13.28 -4.59
C GLU A 115 15.90 -13.13 -4.40
N THR A 116 16.40 -11.90 -4.39
CA THR A 116 17.80 -11.59 -4.06
C THR A 116 18.11 -11.90 -2.60
N LEU A 117 17.24 -11.57 -1.64
CA LEU A 117 17.38 -11.91 -0.24
C LEU A 117 17.31 -13.44 -0.01
N SER A 118 16.40 -14.14 -0.69
CA SER A 118 16.30 -15.61 -0.63
C SER A 118 17.51 -16.30 -1.26
N THR A 119 18.05 -15.76 -2.36
CA THR A 119 19.29 -16.25 -2.98
C THR A 119 20.49 -16.02 -2.06
N LEU A 120 20.58 -14.83 -1.44
CA LEU A 120 21.59 -14.48 -0.45
C LEU A 120 21.51 -15.35 0.82
N GLN A 121 20.30 -15.62 1.33
CA GLN A 121 20.06 -16.57 2.42
C GLN A 121 20.41 -18.01 1.99
N GLY A 122 20.16 -18.39 0.73
CA GLY A 122 20.56 -19.67 0.16
C GLY A 122 22.08 -19.84 0.06
N LEU A 123 22.82 -18.77 -0.29
CA LEU A 123 24.29 -18.75 -0.30
C LEU A 123 24.85 -18.84 1.12
N ARG A 124 24.22 -18.18 2.09
CA ARG A 124 24.55 -18.26 3.53
C ARG A 124 24.32 -19.65 4.10
N GLY A 125 23.17 -20.27 3.78
CA GLY A 125 22.83 -21.65 4.18
C GLY A 125 23.76 -22.69 3.57
N ARG A 126 24.44 -22.38 2.47
CA ARG A 126 25.49 -23.20 1.83
C ARG A 126 26.90 -22.91 2.37
N GLY A 127 27.04 -22.05 3.38
CA GLY A 127 28.33 -21.76 4.03
C GLY A 127 29.23 -20.80 3.27
N VAL A 128 28.72 -20.12 2.22
CA VAL A 128 29.47 -19.07 1.52
C VAL A 128 29.42 -17.80 2.36
N LYS A 129 30.59 -17.32 2.79
CA LYS A 129 30.72 -16.07 3.53
C LYS A 129 30.58 -14.90 2.56
N VAL A 130 29.33 -14.51 2.27
CA VAL A 130 29.05 -13.29 1.51
C VAL A 130 29.28 -12.12 2.46
N ASP A 131 30.42 -11.43 2.28
CA ASP A 131 30.77 -10.24 3.05
C ASP A 131 29.99 -9.05 2.48
N ILE A 132 28.70 -8.99 2.82
CA ILE A 132 27.92 -7.76 2.67
C ILE A 132 28.41 -6.89 3.83
N GLY A 133 29.07 -5.77 3.55
CA GLY A 133 29.73 -4.90 4.56
C GLY A 133 28.79 -4.23 5.60
N MET A 134 27.67 -4.86 5.94
CA MET A 134 26.65 -4.43 6.88
C MET A 134 25.97 -5.68 7.51
N PRO A 135 25.56 -5.66 8.80
CA PRO A 135 24.91 -6.82 9.43
C PRO A 135 23.64 -7.26 8.68
N TRP A 136 23.42 -8.57 8.56
CA TRP A 136 22.30 -9.17 7.82
C TRP A 136 20.93 -8.65 8.24
N GLU A 137 20.74 -8.38 9.52
CA GLU A 137 19.50 -7.82 10.07
C GLU A 137 19.20 -6.43 9.52
N VAL A 138 20.22 -5.68 9.09
CA VAL A 138 20.06 -4.33 8.51
C VAL A 138 19.71 -4.43 7.03
N VAL A 139 20.24 -5.42 6.31
CA VAL A 139 19.92 -5.66 4.89
C VAL A 139 18.47 -6.14 4.73
N GLU A 140 18.01 -6.99 5.66
CA GLU A 140 16.62 -7.48 5.70
C GLU A 140 15.62 -6.40 6.11
N LYS A 141 16.04 -5.43 6.94
CA LYS A 141 15.16 -4.39 7.51
C LYS A 141 15.26 -3.04 6.83
N GLN A 142 16.20 -2.80 5.91
CA GLN A 142 16.23 -1.55 5.16
C GLN A 142 15.11 -1.57 4.12
N PRO A 143 14.01 -0.81 4.32
CA PRO A 143 13.03 -0.67 3.26
C PRO A 143 13.76 -0.07 2.06
N ASN A 144 13.64 -0.71 0.90
CA ASN A 144 14.15 -0.11 -0.32
C ASN A 144 13.52 1.30 -0.45
N LYS A 145 14.22 2.24 -1.10
CA LYS A 145 13.77 3.65 -1.16
C LYS A 145 12.34 3.78 -1.70
N GLU A 146 11.93 2.87 -2.57
CA GLU A 146 10.58 2.79 -3.14
C GLU A 146 9.52 2.39 -2.10
N ILE A 147 9.73 1.36 -1.29
CA ILE A 147 8.84 0.93 -0.20
C ILE A 147 8.79 1.97 0.92
N ALA A 148 9.93 2.62 1.21
CA ALA A 148 9.94 3.75 2.12
C ALA A 148 9.16 4.97 1.57
N SER A 149 9.09 5.13 0.25
CA SER A 149 8.22 6.13 -0.39
C SER A 149 6.76 5.68 -0.37
N LEU A 150 6.48 4.41 -0.67
CA LEU A 150 5.15 3.81 -0.64
C LEU A 150 4.51 3.96 0.74
N LYS A 151 5.26 3.66 1.81
CA LYS A 151 4.80 3.82 3.19
C LYS A 151 4.49 5.27 3.53
N ARG A 152 5.39 6.21 3.21
CA ARG A 152 5.13 7.64 3.46
C ARG A 152 3.90 8.16 2.72
N GLN A 153 3.71 7.73 1.47
CA GLN A 153 2.54 8.12 0.69
C GLN A 153 1.26 7.46 1.21
N CYS A 154 1.34 6.24 1.76
CA CYS A 154 0.24 5.59 2.47
C CYS A 154 -0.18 6.40 3.70
N GLU A 155 0.78 6.76 4.55
CA GLU A 155 0.54 7.59 5.74
C GLU A 155 -0.09 8.93 5.35
N ALA A 156 0.42 9.58 4.31
CA ALA A 156 -0.17 10.82 3.79
C ALA A 156 -1.61 10.64 3.28
N LEU A 157 -1.95 9.53 2.63
CA LEU A 157 -3.33 9.26 2.20
C LEU A 157 -4.27 9.06 3.40
N ALA A 158 -3.82 8.33 4.43
CA ALA A 158 -4.61 8.10 5.63
C ALA A 158 -4.90 9.41 6.38
N GLU A 159 -3.91 10.30 6.44
CA GLU A 159 -4.02 11.63 7.06
C GLU A 159 -4.86 12.61 6.23
N GLU A 160 -4.59 12.75 4.94
CA GLU A 160 -5.24 13.75 4.08
C GLU A 160 -6.73 13.45 3.86
N TYR A 161 -7.10 12.17 3.85
CA TYR A 161 -8.47 11.73 3.55
C TYR A 161 -9.19 11.07 4.73
N GLU A 162 -8.80 11.41 5.98
CA GLU A 162 -9.43 10.88 7.20
C GLU A 162 -10.96 11.07 7.20
N ASP A 163 -11.44 12.22 6.74
CA ASP A 163 -12.86 12.55 6.66
C ASP A 163 -13.62 11.66 5.66
N ASP A 164 -13.06 11.43 4.47
CA ASP A 164 -13.65 10.57 3.44
C ASP A 164 -13.67 9.10 3.88
N LEU A 165 -12.60 8.65 4.55
CA LEU A 165 -12.49 7.30 5.10
C LEU A 165 -13.48 7.08 6.24
N SER A 166 -13.69 8.10 7.08
CA SER A 166 -14.72 8.11 8.12
C SER A 166 -16.12 8.08 7.52
N ALA A 167 -16.39 8.90 6.50
CA ALA A 167 -17.67 8.90 5.81
C ALA A 167 -18.00 7.51 5.23
N TRP A 168 -17.03 6.89 4.56
CA TRP A 168 -17.17 5.51 4.08
C TRP A 168 -17.46 4.53 5.21
N TYR A 169 -16.65 4.56 6.26
CA TYR A 169 -16.74 3.61 7.36
C TYR A 169 -18.06 3.71 8.12
N PHE A 170 -18.64 4.91 8.30
CA PHE A 170 -19.88 5.04 9.06
C PHE A 170 -21.15 4.91 8.21
N GLN A 171 -21.07 5.18 6.90
CA GLN A 171 -22.27 5.38 6.07
C GLN A 171 -22.29 4.58 4.76
N HIS A 172 -21.15 4.06 4.28
CA HIS A 172 -21.04 3.47 2.94
C HIS A 172 -20.28 2.13 2.89
N GLN A 173 -20.25 1.36 3.99
CA GLN A 173 -19.57 0.05 4.00
C GLN A 173 -20.18 -0.98 3.03
N GLU A 174 -21.37 -0.71 2.47
CA GLU A 174 -21.96 -1.51 1.39
C GLU A 174 -21.24 -1.36 0.04
N GLU A 175 -20.54 -0.24 -0.17
CA GLU A 175 -19.71 -0.01 -1.35
C GLU A 175 -18.27 -0.51 -1.09
N PRO A 176 -17.63 -1.25 -2.02
CA PRO A 176 -16.24 -1.64 -1.87
C PRO A 176 -15.33 -0.42 -1.66
N LEU A 177 -14.46 -0.47 -0.64
CA LEU A 177 -13.56 0.63 -0.30
C LEU A 177 -12.73 1.09 -1.51
N VAL A 178 -12.31 0.15 -2.37
CA VAL A 178 -11.56 0.46 -3.60
C VAL A 178 -12.32 1.37 -4.56
N ASP A 179 -13.63 1.17 -4.68
CA ASP A 179 -14.45 1.96 -5.60
C ASP A 179 -14.81 3.31 -4.97
N TYR A 180 -15.24 3.32 -3.71
CA TYR A 180 -15.54 4.56 -2.99
C TYR A 180 -14.31 5.47 -2.88
N PHE A 181 -13.20 4.92 -2.37
CA PHE A 181 -12.01 5.70 -2.03
C PHE A 181 -11.08 5.88 -3.22
N CYS A 182 -10.55 4.79 -3.79
CA CYS A 182 -9.55 4.93 -4.85
C CYS A 182 -10.17 5.44 -6.16
N ARG A 183 -11.26 4.82 -6.63
CA ARG A 183 -11.83 5.17 -7.94
C ARG A 183 -12.54 6.53 -7.93
N ASN A 184 -13.37 6.77 -6.92
CA ASN A 184 -14.27 7.92 -6.92
C ASN A 184 -13.69 9.16 -6.21
N THR A 185 -12.74 8.99 -5.29
CA THR A 185 -12.13 10.09 -4.53
C THR A 185 -10.69 10.38 -4.98
N VAL A 186 -9.74 9.49 -4.70
CA VAL A 186 -8.29 9.74 -4.88
C VAL A 186 -7.88 9.82 -6.36
N LEU A 187 -8.42 8.94 -7.21
CA LEU A 187 -8.05 8.80 -8.62
C LEU A 187 -9.09 9.38 -9.57
N LYS A 188 -9.96 10.26 -9.08
CA LYS A 188 -11.01 10.87 -9.91
C LYS A 188 -10.39 11.66 -11.07
N GLY A 189 -10.64 11.22 -12.30
CA GLY A 189 -10.08 11.83 -13.51
C GLY A 189 -8.59 11.57 -13.73
N LYS A 190 -7.98 10.64 -12.99
CA LYS A 190 -6.58 10.21 -13.15
C LYS A 190 -6.52 8.79 -13.72
N ASP A 191 -5.30 8.30 -13.96
CA ASP A 191 -5.10 6.90 -14.34
C ASP A 191 -5.56 5.95 -13.22
N GLN A 192 -6.28 4.89 -13.62
CA GLN A 192 -6.88 3.90 -12.72
C GLN A 192 -6.49 2.47 -13.11
N THR A 193 -5.51 2.31 -14.00
CA THR A 193 -5.12 1.00 -14.55
C THR A 193 -4.64 0.03 -13.46
N CYS A 194 -4.02 0.54 -12.39
CA CYS A 194 -3.57 -0.29 -11.26
C CYS A 194 -4.71 -1.03 -10.54
N LEU A 195 -5.96 -0.56 -10.68
CA LEU A 195 -7.13 -1.17 -10.05
C LEU A 195 -7.66 -2.39 -10.83
N ALA A 196 -7.29 -2.53 -12.11
CA ALA A 196 -7.96 -3.41 -13.07
C ALA A 196 -7.43 -4.86 -13.14
N LEU A 197 -6.59 -5.29 -12.20
CA LEU A 197 -5.95 -6.61 -12.23
C LEU A 197 -6.13 -7.40 -10.93
N PRO A 198 -6.15 -8.75 -10.98
CA PRO A 198 -5.97 -9.54 -9.78
C PRO A 198 -4.57 -9.31 -9.24
N TRP A 199 -4.49 -8.56 -8.15
CA TRP A 199 -3.27 -8.34 -7.39
C TRP A 199 -3.49 -8.84 -5.98
N GLN A 200 -2.60 -9.74 -5.53
CA GLN A 200 -2.54 -10.22 -4.17
C GLN A 200 -1.08 -10.18 -3.70
N PRO A 201 -0.76 -9.43 -2.65
CA PRO A 201 0.62 -9.24 -2.20
C PRO A 201 1.24 -10.50 -1.57
N LEU A 202 0.45 -11.52 -1.24
CA LEU A 202 0.95 -12.79 -0.67
C LEU A 202 1.67 -13.69 -1.68
N GLY A 203 1.74 -13.31 -2.96
CA GLY A 203 2.39 -14.11 -4.01
C GLY A 203 1.65 -15.42 -4.35
N LEU A 204 0.42 -15.58 -3.87
CA LEU A 204 -0.42 -16.73 -4.19
C LEU A 204 -1.11 -16.53 -5.55
N PRO A 205 -1.30 -17.60 -6.35
CA PRO A 205 -2.14 -17.52 -7.53
C PRO A 205 -3.57 -17.17 -7.12
N TYR A 206 -4.08 -16.07 -7.66
CA TYR A 206 -5.47 -15.64 -7.50
C TYR A 206 -6.41 -16.74 -8.03
N SER A 207 -7.21 -17.36 -7.15
CA SER A 207 -8.37 -18.13 -7.56
C SER A 207 -9.60 -17.22 -7.54
N ASP A 208 -10.17 -16.97 -8.72
CA ASP A 208 -11.52 -16.45 -8.82
C ASP A 208 -12.46 -17.51 -8.24
N GLY A 209 -13.27 -17.16 -7.24
CA GLY A 209 -14.21 -18.08 -6.59
C GLY A 209 -15.31 -18.67 -7.49
N SER A 210 -15.17 -18.61 -8.81
CA SER A 210 -15.99 -19.25 -9.85
C SER A 210 -15.63 -20.73 -10.00
N GLY A 211 -15.68 -21.48 -8.91
CA GLY A 211 -15.46 -22.92 -8.86
C GLY A 211 -16.54 -23.61 -8.05
N GLY A 212 -17.76 -23.71 -8.60
CA GLY A 212 -18.78 -24.60 -8.03
C GLY A 212 -18.24 -26.03 -7.90
N PRO A 213 -18.73 -26.83 -6.93
CA PRO A 213 -18.16 -28.14 -6.63
C PRO A 213 -18.19 -29.04 -7.86
N LYS A 214 -16.99 -29.34 -8.40
CA LYS A 214 -16.82 -30.41 -9.38
C LYS A 214 -17.13 -31.72 -8.66
N LYS A 215 -18.30 -32.29 -8.96
CA LYS A 215 -18.61 -33.69 -8.61
C LYS A 215 -17.54 -34.58 -9.22
N GLU A 216 -16.72 -35.19 -8.37
CA GLU A 216 -15.86 -36.30 -8.75
C GLU A 216 -16.75 -37.48 -9.17
N THR A 217 -16.98 -37.65 -10.46
CA THR A 217 -17.47 -38.91 -11.01
C THR A 217 -16.31 -39.89 -11.00
N GLY A 218 -16.25 -40.72 -9.96
CA GLY A 218 -15.35 -41.87 -9.89
C GLY A 218 -15.60 -42.88 -11.02
N PRO A 219 -14.58 -43.66 -11.43
CA PRO A 219 -14.66 -44.53 -12.60
C PRO A 219 -15.59 -45.71 -12.36
N LYS A 220 -16.59 -45.90 -13.24
CA LYS A 220 -17.40 -47.12 -13.32
C LYS A 220 -16.50 -48.31 -13.69
N LYS A 221 -16.34 -49.26 -12.76
CA LYS A 221 -15.83 -50.61 -13.08
C LYS A 221 -16.78 -51.26 -14.09
N ARG A 222 -16.25 -51.64 -15.26
CA ARG A 222 -16.90 -52.56 -16.18
C ARG A 222 -16.69 -53.97 -15.64
N VAL A 223 -17.77 -54.61 -15.21
CA VAL A 223 -17.83 -56.06 -15.02
C VAL A 223 -18.13 -56.64 -16.40
N GLU A 224 -17.19 -57.40 -16.96
CA GLU A 224 -17.48 -58.30 -18.09
C GLU A 224 -17.89 -59.65 -17.49
N LEU A 225 -18.99 -60.20 -18.02
CA LEU A 225 -19.51 -61.53 -17.76
C LEU A 225 -18.70 -62.58 -18.54
#